data_AF-A0A2I0N185-F1
#
_entry.id   AF-A0A2I0N185-F1
#
_cell.length_a   1.000
_cell.length_b   1.000
_cell.length_c   1.000
_cell.angle_alpha   90.00
_cell.angle_beta   90.00
_cell.angle_gamma   90.00
#
_symmetry.space_group_name_H-M   'P 1'
#
loop_
_entity.id
_entity.type
_entity.pdbx_description
1 polymer ?
#
loop_
_entity_poly.entity_id
_entity_poly.type
_entity_poly.pdbx_seq_one_letter_code
_entity_poly.pdbx_strand_id
1 'polypeptide(L)'
;MNRKSACIGVFILGLFLMGCSPSTSSKDATLAGEKTTKASTTLSLEGVNEFLNSSGDLGEGSIANAVAVIPYRHIDGPKNNSNFYGFVPFKYKARDYIKYQVNYVSCTCRPASSNLWQTLYVELTLPESKKIEDATIRFLSFDKESSGHYLGGSWGDSDPTPAGATYEKIKKEYLSFFPNKTGAYLKSLDTISDIKDDYQKGEGRGAYQLDAFTGSTVSTNNIIRILHAMFDYHATDPHFK
;
A
#
# COMPACT_ATOMS: atom_id res chain seq x y z
N MET A 1 -80.09 -16.70 11.38
CA MET A 1 -79.28 -17.27 12.48
C MET A 1 -77.91 -17.63 11.94
N ASN A 2 -76.91 -16.84 12.34
CA ASN A 2 -75.52 -16.85 11.89
C ASN A 2 -74.72 -18.04 12.45
N ARG A 3 -73.85 -18.66 11.65
CA ARG A 3 -72.49 -19.05 12.10
C ARG A 3 -71.48 -18.77 11.00
N LYS A 4 -70.51 -17.92 11.35
CA LYS A 4 -69.46 -17.37 10.50
C LYS A 4 -68.29 -18.36 10.37
N SER A 5 -67.67 -18.38 9.20
CA SER A 5 -66.38 -18.97 8.91
C SER A 5 -65.24 -18.27 9.67
N ALA A 6 -64.30 -19.04 10.22
CA ALA A 6 -62.93 -18.61 10.51
C ALA A 6 -62.03 -19.86 10.64
N CYS A 7 -61.14 -20.08 9.67
CA CYS A 7 -60.04 -21.02 9.80
C CYS A 7 -58.85 -20.26 10.43
N ILE A 8 -58.37 -20.74 11.57
CA ILE A 8 -57.19 -20.27 12.27
C ILE A 8 -55.97 -21.01 11.72
N GLY A 9 -54.99 -20.27 11.22
CA GLY A 9 -53.71 -20.79 10.74
C GLY A 9 -52.79 -21.23 11.87
N VAL A 10 -52.07 -22.32 11.64
CA VAL A 10 -51.01 -22.84 12.51
C VAL A 10 -49.66 -22.36 11.94
N PHE A 11 -48.90 -21.62 12.75
CA PHE A 11 -47.51 -21.23 12.50
C PHE A 11 -46.60 -22.26 13.20
N ILE A 12 -45.73 -22.95 12.44
CA ILE A 12 -44.65 -23.78 13.01
C ILE A 12 -43.30 -23.13 12.69
N LEU A 13 -42.54 -22.91 13.76
CA LEU A 13 -41.23 -22.30 13.86
C LEU A 13 -40.14 -23.27 13.35
N GLY A 14 -39.35 -22.85 12.36
CA GLY A 14 -38.21 -23.62 11.83
C GLY A 14 -36.89 -23.16 12.43
N LEU A 15 -36.27 -24.02 13.25
CA LEU A 15 -34.84 -23.95 13.63
C LEU A 15 -34.05 -24.89 12.72
N PHE A 16 -33.11 -24.36 11.93
CA PHE A 16 -32.13 -25.17 11.20
C PHE A 16 -30.80 -25.18 11.96
N LEU A 17 -30.41 -26.36 12.45
CA LEU A 17 -29.05 -26.71 12.86
C LEU A 17 -28.48 -27.62 11.76
N MET A 18 -27.44 -27.16 11.05
CA MET A 18 -26.64 -28.02 10.18
C MET A 18 -25.29 -28.29 10.85
N GLY A 19 -25.07 -29.55 11.22
CA GLY A 19 -23.81 -30.08 11.71
C GLY A 19 -22.88 -30.48 10.57
N CYS A 20 -21.58 -30.35 10.84
CA CYS A 20 -20.47 -30.89 10.06
C CYS A 20 -20.43 -32.43 10.18
N SER A 21 -20.08 -33.12 9.09
CA SER A 21 -19.59 -34.51 9.13
C SER A 21 -18.39 -34.68 8.19
N PRO A 22 -17.38 -35.50 8.55
CA PRO A 22 -16.08 -35.54 7.88
C PRO A 22 -16.07 -36.55 6.71
N SER A 23 -15.38 -36.22 5.63
CA SER A 23 -15.12 -37.16 4.53
C SER A 23 -13.78 -37.86 4.71
N THR A 24 -13.85 -39.19 4.59
CA THR A 24 -12.77 -40.18 4.63
C THR A 24 -11.90 -40.17 3.38
N SER A 25 -10.63 -40.52 3.56
CA SER A 25 -9.60 -40.73 2.55
C SER A 25 -9.92 -41.86 1.56
N SER A 26 -9.61 -41.67 0.28
CA SER A 26 -9.34 -42.76 -0.67
C SER A 26 -8.07 -42.46 -1.48
N LYS A 27 -7.28 -43.52 -1.69
CA LYS A 27 -6.00 -43.55 -2.39
C LYS A 27 -6.17 -43.73 -3.91
N ASP A 28 -5.15 -43.27 -4.62
CA ASP A 28 -4.68 -43.64 -5.96
C ASP A 28 -5.60 -43.39 -7.17
N ALA A 29 -5.32 -42.29 -7.88
CA ALA A 29 -5.58 -42.17 -9.31
C ALA A 29 -4.29 -41.71 -10.01
N THR A 30 -3.63 -42.65 -10.67
CA THR A 30 -2.51 -42.43 -11.58
C THR A 30 -3.00 -41.67 -12.82
N LEU A 31 -2.53 -40.44 -13.03
CA LEU A 31 -2.78 -39.69 -14.26
C LEU A 31 -1.59 -39.80 -15.21
N ALA A 32 -1.80 -40.51 -16.31
CA ALA A 32 -0.93 -40.47 -17.47
C ALA A 32 -1.38 -39.34 -18.41
N GLY A 33 -0.44 -38.42 -18.69
CA GLY A 33 -0.36 -37.71 -19.95
C GLY A 33 -1.13 -36.40 -20.10
N GLU A 34 -0.45 -35.28 -19.89
CA GLU A 34 -0.42 -34.22 -20.90
C GLU A 34 0.96 -33.55 -20.85
N LYS A 35 1.76 -33.75 -21.91
CA LYS A 35 2.99 -33.00 -22.14
C LYS A 35 2.58 -31.58 -22.48
N THR A 36 2.38 -30.74 -21.47
CA THR A 36 2.33 -29.29 -21.66
C THR A 36 3.72 -28.86 -22.10
N THR A 37 3.85 -28.54 -23.38
CA THR A 37 4.99 -27.81 -23.93
C THR A 37 5.14 -26.54 -23.11
N LYS A 38 6.18 -26.52 -22.27
CA LYS A 38 6.53 -25.39 -21.42
C LYS A 38 7.02 -24.26 -22.33
N ALA A 39 6.09 -23.47 -22.86
CA ALA A 39 6.41 -22.15 -23.39
C ALA A 39 6.91 -21.34 -22.19
N SER A 40 8.23 -21.27 -22.04
CA SER A 40 8.88 -20.37 -21.10
C SER A 40 8.80 -18.96 -21.68
N THR A 41 7.60 -18.38 -21.70
CA THR A 41 7.44 -16.94 -21.86
C THR A 41 8.02 -16.29 -20.61
N THR A 42 9.10 -15.55 -20.78
CA THR A 42 9.68 -14.74 -19.71
C THR A 42 8.63 -13.73 -19.25
N LEU A 43 8.11 -13.89 -18.03
CA LEU A 43 7.16 -12.97 -17.42
C LEU A 43 7.87 -11.63 -17.14
N SER A 44 7.46 -10.56 -17.81
CA SER A 44 7.93 -9.20 -17.53
C SER A 44 7.00 -8.48 -16.56
N LEU A 45 7.50 -7.45 -15.87
CA LEU A 45 6.68 -6.64 -14.98
C LEU A 45 5.59 -5.88 -15.76
N GLU A 46 5.93 -5.41 -16.96
CA GLU A 46 4.99 -4.78 -17.88
C GLU A 46 3.87 -5.75 -18.25
N GLY A 47 4.21 -7.01 -18.55
CA GLY A 47 3.24 -8.05 -18.86
C GLY A 47 2.34 -8.41 -17.67
N VAL A 48 2.87 -8.39 -16.44
CA VAL A 48 2.05 -8.55 -15.22
C VAL A 48 1.07 -7.40 -15.07
N ASN A 49 1.52 -6.15 -15.21
CA ASN A 49 0.67 -4.98 -15.09
C ASN A 49 -0.38 -4.92 -16.21
N GLU A 50 -0.01 -5.23 -17.45
CA GLU A 50 -0.93 -5.35 -18.57
C GLU A 50 -1.99 -6.42 -18.30
N PHE A 51 -1.58 -7.60 -17.85
CA PHE A 51 -2.51 -8.68 -17.49
C PHE A 51 -3.50 -8.21 -16.42
N LEU A 52 -3.03 -7.65 -15.30
CA LEU A 52 -3.92 -7.18 -14.22
C LEU A 52 -4.97 -6.16 -14.70
N ASN A 53 -4.57 -5.23 -15.58
CA ASN A 53 -5.44 -4.14 -16.04
C ASN A 53 -6.32 -4.53 -17.24
N SER A 54 -6.08 -5.69 -17.89
CA SER A 54 -6.82 -6.13 -19.08
C SER A 54 -7.59 -7.43 -18.90
N SER A 55 -7.22 -8.26 -17.90
CA SER A 55 -7.85 -9.57 -17.66
C SER A 55 -9.07 -9.50 -16.75
N GLY A 56 -9.34 -8.35 -16.14
CA GLY A 56 -10.49 -8.11 -15.27
C GLY A 56 -10.83 -6.63 -15.19
N ASP A 57 -11.82 -6.27 -14.38
CA ASP A 57 -12.30 -4.89 -14.25
C ASP A 57 -11.38 -4.01 -13.36
N LEU A 58 -10.06 -4.10 -13.56
CA LEU A 58 -9.02 -3.38 -12.81
C LEU A 58 -8.21 -2.38 -13.67
N GLY A 59 -8.73 -1.99 -14.83
CA GLY A 59 -8.09 -1.08 -15.78
C GLY A 59 -8.55 0.38 -15.67
N GLU A 60 -7.95 1.25 -16.48
CA GLU A 60 -8.42 2.64 -16.59
C GLU A 60 -9.86 2.69 -17.13
N GLY A 61 -10.74 3.42 -16.45
CA GLY A 61 -12.16 3.50 -16.78
C GLY A 61 -13.02 2.33 -16.29
N SER A 62 -12.41 1.30 -15.66
CA SER A 62 -13.16 0.25 -14.99
C SER A 62 -13.68 0.69 -13.61
N ILE A 63 -14.50 -0.16 -12.98
CA ILE A 63 -15.02 0.09 -11.63
C ILE A 63 -13.94 0.17 -10.54
N ALA A 64 -12.85 -0.61 -10.68
CA ALA A 64 -11.80 -0.65 -9.66
C ALA A 64 -10.66 0.37 -9.87
N ASN A 65 -10.62 1.05 -11.02
CA ASN A 65 -9.50 1.85 -11.50
C ASN A 65 -8.22 1.02 -11.72
N ALA A 66 -7.23 1.64 -12.37
CA ALA A 66 -5.96 1.01 -12.70
C ALA A 66 -5.17 0.57 -11.46
N VAL A 67 -4.67 -0.66 -11.48
CA VAL A 67 -3.78 -1.23 -10.46
C VAL A 67 -2.35 -1.40 -11.00
N ALA A 68 -1.35 -1.47 -10.13
CA ALA A 68 0.02 -1.74 -10.56
C ALA A 68 0.84 -2.51 -9.53
N VAL A 69 1.83 -3.25 -10.03
CA VAL A 69 2.98 -3.76 -9.30
C VAL A 69 4.17 -2.87 -9.66
N ILE A 70 4.82 -2.29 -8.65
CA ILE A 70 5.94 -1.36 -8.83
C ILE A 70 7.20 -1.90 -8.15
N PRO A 71 8.39 -1.79 -8.77
CA PRO A 71 9.62 -2.22 -8.14
C PRO A 71 10.08 -1.16 -7.13
N TYR A 72 10.67 -1.58 -6.01
CA TYR A 72 11.40 -0.70 -5.11
C TYR A 72 12.58 -1.43 -4.46
N ARG A 73 13.55 -0.65 -3.96
CA ARG A 73 14.70 -1.19 -3.22
C ARG A 73 14.38 -1.18 -1.74
N HIS A 74 14.22 -2.38 -1.17
CA HIS A 74 14.03 -2.55 0.28
C HIS A 74 15.39 -2.54 0.98
N ILE A 75 15.49 -1.85 2.10
CA ILE A 75 16.66 -1.86 2.98
C ILE A 75 16.33 -2.54 4.31
N ASP A 76 17.17 -3.48 4.76
CA ASP A 76 17.01 -4.18 6.03
C ASP A 76 17.79 -3.53 7.20
N GLY A 77 17.70 -4.11 8.40
CA GLY A 77 18.40 -3.61 9.60
C GLY A 77 19.93 -3.50 9.43
N PRO A 78 20.61 -4.54 8.88
CA PRO A 78 22.01 -4.46 8.50
C PRO A 78 22.36 -3.56 7.30
N LYS A 79 21.37 -2.89 6.68
CA LYS A 79 21.51 -2.04 5.48
C LYS A 79 21.81 -2.79 4.18
N ASN A 80 21.49 -4.08 4.11
CA ASN A 80 21.48 -4.81 2.84
C ASN A 80 20.30 -4.34 2.00
N ASN A 81 20.50 -4.26 0.69
CA ASN A 81 19.46 -3.84 -0.25
C ASN A 81 18.94 -5.02 -1.06
N SER A 82 17.62 -5.22 -1.06
CA SER A 82 16.93 -6.28 -1.79
C SER A 82 15.93 -5.69 -2.79
N ASN A 83 15.71 -6.39 -3.91
CA ASN A 83 14.63 -6.03 -4.83
C ASN A 83 13.30 -6.53 -4.27
N PHE A 84 12.33 -5.63 -4.12
CA PHE A 84 10.98 -5.95 -3.71
C PHE A 84 9.97 -5.32 -4.67
N TYR A 85 8.71 -5.76 -4.54
CA TYR A 85 7.59 -5.17 -5.25
C TYR A 85 6.59 -4.57 -4.26
N GLY A 86 6.13 -3.36 -4.56
CA GLY A 86 4.97 -2.75 -3.96
C GLY A 86 3.75 -2.94 -4.85
N PHE A 87 2.57 -2.91 -4.26
CA PHE A 87 1.31 -3.03 -4.97
C PHE A 87 0.54 -1.72 -4.84
N VAL A 88 0.10 -1.16 -5.96
CA VAL A 88 -0.75 0.03 -6.03
C VAL A 88 -2.17 -0.44 -6.33
N PRO A 89 -2.99 -0.77 -5.32
CA PRO A 89 -4.37 -1.23 -5.52
C PRO A 89 -5.34 -0.09 -5.85
N PHE A 90 -4.91 1.17 -5.70
CA PHE A 90 -5.77 2.33 -5.92
C PHE A 90 -4.99 3.46 -6.57
N LYS A 91 -5.56 3.98 -7.66
CA LYS A 91 -5.15 5.20 -8.35
C LYS A 91 -6.40 6.00 -8.70
N TYR A 92 -6.44 7.28 -8.32
CA TYR A 92 -7.52 8.19 -8.72
C TYR A 92 -6.97 9.55 -9.11
N LYS A 93 -7.22 9.97 -10.36
CA LYS A 93 -6.76 11.25 -10.90
C LYS A 93 -7.78 12.35 -10.59
N ALA A 94 -7.37 13.30 -9.76
CA ALA A 94 -8.06 14.58 -9.58
C ALA A 94 -7.57 15.59 -10.64
N ARG A 95 -7.99 16.86 -10.52
CA ARG A 95 -7.66 17.90 -11.52
C ARG A 95 -6.15 18.16 -11.62
N ASP A 96 -5.51 18.38 -10.47
CA ASP A 96 -4.13 18.87 -10.33
C ASP A 96 -3.25 17.93 -9.50
N TYR A 97 -3.73 16.72 -9.20
CA TYR A 97 -3.00 15.70 -8.45
C TYR A 97 -3.60 14.31 -8.65
N ILE A 98 -2.88 13.27 -8.21
CA ILE A 98 -3.35 11.89 -8.20
C ILE A 98 -3.25 11.33 -6.78
N LYS A 99 -4.29 10.61 -6.36
CA LYS A 99 -4.38 9.86 -5.10
C LYS A 99 -3.94 8.42 -5.33
N TYR A 100 -3.15 7.89 -4.41
CA TYR A 100 -2.68 6.51 -4.44
C TYR A 100 -2.82 5.83 -3.09
N GLN A 101 -3.02 4.52 -3.12
CA GLN A 101 -2.60 3.64 -2.04
C GLN A 101 -1.47 2.76 -2.55
N VAL A 102 -0.45 2.52 -1.73
CA VAL A 102 0.61 1.56 -2.02
C VAL A 102 0.85 0.64 -0.85
N ASN A 103 0.78 -0.67 -1.08
CA ASN A 103 1.06 -1.72 -0.10
C ASN A 103 2.48 -2.26 -0.31
N TYR A 104 3.28 -2.29 0.76
CA TYR A 104 4.70 -2.66 0.68
C TYR A 104 5.23 -3.18 2.02
N VAL A 105 6.41 -3.81 1.98
CA VAL A 105 7.12 -4.29 3.18
C VAL A 105 7.96 -3.15 3.74
N SER A 106 7.74 -2.82 5.02
CA SER A 106 8.48 -1.75 5.67
C SER A 106 9.64 -2.26 6.51
N CYS A 107 9.40 -3.15 7.47
CA CYS A 107 10.45 -3.73 8.30
C CYS A 107 10.35 -5.25 8.29
N THR A 108 11.47 -5.91 8.02
CA THR A 108 11.61 -7.38 8.04
C THR A 108 12.31 -7.89 9.31
N CYS A 109 12.61 -7.01 10.26
CA CYS A 109 13.44 -7.33 11.43
C CYS A 109 12.67 -7.99 12.57
N ARG A 110 11.36 -8.22 12.42
CA ARG A 110 10.49 -8.84 13.42
C ARG A 110 9.55 -9.86 12.79
N PRO A 111 9.07 -10.84 13.57
CA PRO A 111 8.09 -11.81 13.08
C PRO A 111 6.77 -11.14 12.69
N ALA A 112 5.97 -11.84 11.88
CA ALA A 112 4.67 -11.37 11.41
C ALA A 112 3.66 -11.07 12.54
N SER A 113 3.89 -11.58 13.76
CA SER A 113 3.13 -11.21 14.96
C SER A 113 3.34 -9.76 15.42
N SER A 114 4.32 -9.06 14.85
CA SER A 114 4.61 -7.66 15.16
C SER A 114 4.82 -6.79 13.92
N ASN A 115 5.06 -7.39 12.75
CA ASN A 115 5.26 -6.68 11.49
C ASN A 115 4.38 -7.24 10.36
N LEU A 116 3.43 -6.44 9.90
CA LEU A 116 2.63 -6.65 8.70
C LEU A 116 3.16 -5.80 7.53
N TRP A 117 2.58 -6.00 6.36
CA TRP A 117 2.76 -5.06 5.25
C TRP A 117 2.08 -3.74 5.59
N GLN A 118 2.64 -2.64 5.11
CA GLN A 118 2.11 -1.29 5.34
C GLN A 118 1.36 -0.82 4.10
N THR A 119 0.30 -0.04 4.31
CA THR A 119 -0.37 0.68 3.22
C THR A 119 -0.17 2.17 3.40
N LEU A 120 0.58 2.80 2.50
CA LEU A 120 0.74 4.25 2.44
C LEU A 120 -0.33 4.85 1.54
N TYR A 121 -1.11 5.79 2.07
CA TYR A 121 -1.89 6.72 1.26
C TYR A 121 -1.00 7.91 0.89
N VAL A 122 -0.97 8.29 -0.39
CA VAL A 122 -0.17 9.44 -0.86
C VAL A 122 -0.87 10.19 -1.99
N GLU A 123 -0.75 11.51 -1.97
CA GLU A 123 -1.22 12.41 -3.02
C GLU A 123 -0.03 13.13 -3.67
N LEU A 124 0.10 13.01 -4.98
CA LEU A 124 1.20 13.62 -5.76
C LEU A 124 0.64 14.61 -6.78
N THR A 125 1.20 15.82 -6.86
CA THR A 125 0.72 16.87 -7.79
C THR A 125 1.00 16.55 -9.24
N LEU A 126 0.18 17.09 -10.13
CA LEU A 126 0.41 17.20 -11.57
C LEU A 126 0.85 18.63 -11.89
N PRO A 127 2.17 18.96 -11.86
CA PRO A 127 2.65 20.32 -12.04
C PRO A 127 2.44 20.81 -13.47
N GLU A 128 2.22 22.11 -13.66
CA GLU A 128 2.07 22.74 -14.98
C GLU A 128 3.30 22.55 -15.87
N SER A 129 4.49 22.46 -15.27
CA SER A 129 5.75 22.23 -15.98
C SER A 129 5.83 20.86 -16.66
N LYS A 130 4.97 19.92 -16.27
CA LYS A 130 4.98 18.50 -16.69
C LYS A 130 6.29 17.76 -16.40
N LYS A 131 7.13 18.29 -15.51
CA LYS A 131 8.36 17.61 -15.06
C LYS A 131 8.09 16.90 -13.75
N ILE A 132 8.48 15.63 -13.66
CA ILE A 132 8.31 14.85 -12.41
C ILE A 132 9.14 15.44 -11.26
N GLU A 133 10.24 16.11 -11.58
CA GLU A 133 11.11 16.82 -10.63
C GLU A 133 10.35 17.91 -9.87
N ASP A 134 9.35 18.52 -10.50
CA ASP A 134 8.54 19.61 -9.93
C ASP A 134 7.29 19.11 -9.22
N ALA A 135 6.94 17.82 -9.37
CA ALA A 135 5.83 17.24 -8.64
C ALA A 135 6.14 17.24 -7.14
N THR A 136 5.14 17.48 -6.29
CA THR A 136 5.29 17.51 -4.83
C THR A 136 4.36 16.52 -4.16
N ILE A 137 4.74 16.11 -2.95
CA ILE A 137 3.84 15.40 -2.07
C ILE A 137 2.85 16.40 -1.47
N ARG A 138 1.56 16.29 -1.78
CA ARG A 138 0.51 17.11 -1.16
C ARG A 138 0.16 16.61 0.23
N PHE A 139 0.05 15.29 0.35
CA PHE A 139 -0.37 14.63 1.58
C PHE A 139 0.12 13.19 1.58
N LEU A 140 0.47 12.66 2.75
CA LEU A 140 0.73 11.24 2.93
C LEU A 140 0.35 10.79 4.35
N SER A 141 -0.08 9.54 4.50
CA SER A 141 -0.61 9.02 5.77
C SER A 141 -0.66 7.50 5.79
N PHE A 142 -0.48 6.90 6.97
CA PHE A 142 -0.83 5.50 7.23
C PHE A 142 -2.17 5.36 7.98
N ASP A 143 -2.94 6.45 8.11
CA ASP A 143 -4.26 6.50 8.73
C ASP A 143 -5.31 6.97 7.71
N LYS A 144 -5.94 8.10 8.00
CA LYS A 144 -6.96 8.73 7.19
C LYS A 144 -6.37 9.37 5.95
N GLU A 145 -7.15 9.38 4.87
CA GLU A 145 -6.87 10.20 3.69
C GLU A 145 -7.09 11.69 3.97
N SER A 146 -6.71 12.55 3.03
CA SER A 146 -6.60 14.01 3.21
C SER A 146 -7.89 14.70 3.66
N SER A 147 -9.06 14.19 3.31
CA SER A 147 -10.36 14.74 3.75
C SER A 147 -10.79 14.28 5.14
N GLY A 148 -10.10 13.29 5.72
CA GLY A 148 -10.38 12.75 7.05
C GLY A 148 -11.59 11.80 7.12
N HIS A 149 -12.20 11.47 5.97
CA HIS A 149 -13.39 10.64 5.89
C HIS A 149 -13.08 9.15 5.90
N TYR A 150 -12.07 8.70 5.15
CA TYR A 150 -11.74 7.28 5.02
C TYR A 150 -10.39 6.94 5.64
N LEU A 151 -10.24 5.70 6.13
CA LEU A 151 -8.93 5.11 6.41
C LEU A 151 -8.28 4.75 5.07
N GLY A 152 -7.29 5.57 4.66
CA GLY A 152 -6.58 5.41 3.40
C GLY A 152 -5.29 4.59 3.53
N GLY A 153 -4.75 4.44 4.73
CA GLY A 153 -3.53 3.69 4.99
C GLY A 153 -3.65 2.72 6.16
N SER A 154 -2.55 2.02 6.41
CA SER A 154 -2.38 1.16 7.59
C SER A 154 -0.91 1.11 7.97
N TRP A 155 -0.61 1.40 9.24
CA TRP A 155 0.71 1.19 9.81
C TRP A 155 0.93 -0.30 10.10
N GLY A 156 1.98 -0.87 9.49
CA GLY A 156 2.27 -2.31 9.59
C GLY A 156 3.58 -2.64 10.32
N ASP A 157 4.33 -1.67 10.86
CA ASP A 157 5.45 -2.02 11.75
C ASP A 157 4.96 -2.08 13.20
N SER A 158 5.78 -2.64 14.08
CA SER A 158 5.52 -2.64 15.51
C SER A 158 5.26 -1.23 16.07
N ASP A 159 4.32 -1.13 17.00
CA ASP A 159 4.01 0.10 17.73
C ASP A 159 4.00 -0.19 19.24
N PRO A 160 5.03 0.20 20.00
CA PRO A 160 6.22 0.93 19.53
C PRO A 160 7.20 0.06 18.73
N THR A 161 8.00 0.72 17.90
CA THR A 161 9.17 0.14 17.23
C THR A 161 10.23 -0.34 18.25
N PRO A 162 11.25 -1.14 17.86
CA PRO A 162 12.25 -1.67 18.80
C PRO A 162 12.94 -0.63 19.69
N ALA A 163 13.13 0.59 19.18
CA ALA A 163 13.75 1.69 19.92
C ALA A 163 12.75 2.61 20.64
N GLY A 164 11.48 2.22 20.72
CA GLY A 164 10.46 2.92 21.50
C GLY A 164 9.73 4.04 20.75
N ALA A 165 10.04 4.31 19.48
CA ALA A 165 9.27 5.27 18.71
C ALA A 165 7.88 4.69 18.40
N THR A 166 6.83 5.40 18.81
CA THR A 166 5.45 5.05 18.51
C THR A 166 5.07 5.50 17.11
N TYR A 167 4.03 4.91 16.54
CA TYR A 167 3.50 5.38 15.26
C TYR A 167 3.03 6.85 15.35
N GLU A 168 2.38 7.26 16.44
CA GLU A 168 2.00 8.66 16.63
C GLU A 168 3.19 9.62 16.60
N LYS A 169 4.35 9.20 17.13
CA LYS A 169 5.59 9.98 17.02
C LYS A 169 6.09 10.04 15.58
N ILE A 170 6.13 8.91 14.88
CA ILE A 170 6.54 8.84 13.47
C ILE A 170 5.63 9.72 12.61
N LYS A 171 4.32 9.65 12.81
CA LYS A 171 3.33 10.48 12.11
C LYS A 171 3.55 11.96 12.36
N LYS A 172 3.63 12.37 13.63
CA LYS A 172 3.75 13.78 14.00
C LYS A 172 5.09 14.38 13.61
N GLU A 173 6.17 13.66 13.80
CA GLU A 173 7.52 14.19 13.67
C GLU A 173 8.17 13.78 12.34
N TYR A 174 8.01 12.55 11.84
CA TYR A 174 8.67 12.12 10.61
C TYR A 174 7.82 12.33 9.36
N LEU A 175 6.58 11.83 9.32
CA LEU A 175 5.73 11.91 8.11
C LEU A 175 5.38 13.35 7.76
N SER A 176 5.20 14.21 8.76
CA SER A 176 4.93 15.65 8.58
C SER A 176 6.06 16.43 7.89
N PHE A 177 7.24 15.83 7.70
CA PHE A 177 8.36 16.44 6.99
C PHE A 177 8.19 16.45 5.46
N PHE A 178 7.49 15.45 4.92
CA PHE A 178 7.43 15.18 3.49
C PHE A 178 6.45 16.04 2.67
N PRO A 179 5.31 16.53 3.21
CA PRO A 179 4.47 17.46 2.47
C PRO A 179 5.27 18.64 1.91
N ASN A 180 4.93 19.05 0.69
CA ASN A 180 5.60 20.07 -0.12
C ASN A 180 7.01 19.73 -0.61
N LYS A 181 7.59 18.57 -0.25
CA LYS A 181 8.86 18.14 -0.84
C LYS A 181 8.66 17.72 -2.29
N THR A 182 9.58 18.15 -3.15
CA THR A 182 9.54 17.91 -4.60
C THR A 182 10.13 16.55 -4.96
N GLY A 183 9.82 16.05 -6.16
CA GLY A 183 10.46 14.89 -6.74
C GLY A 183 11.98 15.06 -6.85
N ALA A 184 12.45 16.27 -7.20
CA ALA A 184 13.88 16.58 -7.20
C ALA A 184 14.53 16.41 -5.82
N TYR A 185 13.88 16.87 -4.76
CA TYR A 185 14.38 16.72 -3.39
C TYR A 185 14.35 15.25 -2.94
N LEU A 186 13.28 14.51 -3.23
CA LEU A 186 13.21 13.10 -2.85
C LEU A 186 14.28 12.26 -3.53
N LYS A 187 14.61 12.56 -4.80
CA LYS A 187 15.70 11.89 -5.53
C LYS A 187 17.07 12.07 -4.86
N SER A 188 17.28 13.13 -4.06
CA SER A 188 18.54 13.31 -3.31
C SER A 188 18.58 12.56 -1.98
N LEU A 189 17.49 11.93 -1.54
CA LEU A 189 17.44 11.18 -0.30
C LEU A 189 17.61 9.68 -0.58
N ASP A 190 18.57 9.03 0.04
CA ASP A 190 18.72 7.56 0.00
C ASP A 190 18.20 6.92 1.30
N THR A 191 18.43 7.60 2.42
CA THR A 191 18.07 7.18 3.76
C THR A 191 17.70 8.38 4.63
N ILE A 192 17.23 8.11 5.83
CA ILE A 192 16.94 9.13 6.83
C ILE A 192 18.17 9.99 7.15
N SER A 193 19.42 9.53 7.01
CA SER A 193 20.57 10.39 7.30
C SER A 193 20.69 11.58 6.36
N ASP A 194 20.14 11.47 5.14
CA ASP A 194 20.27 12.51 4.10
C ASP A 194 19.37 13.71 4.37
N ILE A 195 18.39 13.57 5.27
CA ILE A 195 17.54 14.69 5.69
C ILE A 195 18.11 15.45 6.88
N LYS A 196 19.22 15.01 7.49
CA LYS A 196 19.73 15.53 8.77
C LYS A 196 19.84 17.05 8.81
N ASP A 197 20.43 17.64 7.78
CA ASP A 197 20.69 19.08 7.75
C ASP A 197 19.42 19.89 7.49
N ASP A 198 18.40 19.29 6.88
CA ASP A 198 17.17 19.98 6.47
C ASP A 198 15.98 19.69 7.39
N TYR A 199 16.05 18.64 8.22
CA TYR A 199 14.94 18.16 9.03
C TYR A 199 14.37 19.20 10.01
N GLN A 200 15.24 20.08 10.52
CA GLN A 200 14.90 21.16 11.43
C GLN A 200 14.73 22.51 10.74
N LYS A 201 15.07 22.61 9.45
CA LYS A 201 14.96 23.86 8.70
C LYS A 201 13.52 24.06 8.25
N GLY A 202 12.89 25.15 8.72
CA GLY A 202 11.55 25.56 8.31
C GLY A 202 10.41 24.80 8.96
N GLU A 203 9.18 25.15 8.57
CA GLU A 203 7.93 24.44 8.91
C GLU A 203 7.66 24.22 10.42
N GLY A 204 8.27 25.03 11.29
CA GLY A 204 8.05 24.96 12.75
C GLY A 204 8.67 23.72 13.42
N ARG A 205 9.68 23.09 12.79
CA ARG A 205 10.22 21.78 13.19
C ARG A 205 11.35 21.83 14.23
N GLY A 206 11.65 23.01 14.78
CA GLY A 206 12.78 23.22 15.71
C GLY A 206 12.73 22.40 17.02
N ALA A 207 11.56 21.87 17.38
CA ALA A 207 11.38 21.01 18.55
C ALA A 207 11.66 19.51 18.28
N TYR A 208 11.80 19.10 17.02
CA TYR A 208 11.96 17.70 16.64
C TYR A 208 13.41 17.34 16.36
N GLN A 209 13.79 16.10 16.66
CA GLN A 209 15.16 15.59 16.49
C GLN A 209 15.12 14.33 15.66
N LEU A 210 15.92 14.29 14.59
CA LEU A 210 15.94 13.15 13.69
C LEU A 210 16.50 11.88 14.35
N ASP A 211 17.47 12.06 15.24
CA ASP A 211 18.12 10.98 15.99
C ASP A 211 17.13 10.19 16.86
N ALA A 212 15.92 10.72 17.09
CA ALA A 212 14.81 10.02 17.72
C ALA A 212 14.37 8.75 16.97
N PHE A 213 14.76 8.58 15.70
CA PHE A 213 14.42 7.43 14.86
C PHE A 213 15.60 6.50 14.56
N THR A 214 16.75 6.69 15.21
CA THR A 214 17.98 5.90 14.95
C THR A 214 17.79 4.38 15.10
N GLY A 215 16.84 3.94 15.92
CA GLY A 215 16.48 2.51 16.04
C GLY A 215 15.15 2.13 15.38
N SER A 216 14.59 3.00 14.54
CA SER A 216 13.43 2.78 13.67
C SER A 216 13.79 3.08 12.21
N THR A 217 15.09 2.95 11.88
CA THR A 217 15.69 3.32 10.60
C THR A 217 15.16 2.49 9.44
N VAL A 218 14.85 1.22 9.66
CA VAL A 218 14.35 0.32 8.59
C VAL A 218 13.03 0.85 8.01
N SER A 219 12.03 1.07 8.84
CA SER A 219 10.74 1.60 8.38
C SER A 219 10.84 3.02 7.83
N THR A 220 11.57 3.90 8.52
CA THR A 220 11.75 5.28 8.06
C THR A 220 12.50 5.38 6.73
N ASN A 221 13.51 4.53 6.50
CA ASN A 221 14.20 4.44 5.21
C ASN A 221 13.28 3.86 4.13
N ASN A 222 12.53 2.79 4.41
CA ASN A 222 11.66 2.20 3.40
C ASN A 222 10.47 3.10 3.01
N ILE A 223 10.08 4.07 3.86
CA ILE A 223 9.20 5.17 3.46
C ILE A 223 9.83 6.01 2.34
N ILE A 224 11.11 6.37 2.43
CA ILE A 224 11.81 7.11 1.37
C ILE A 224 11.85 6.27 0.09
N ARG A 225 12.16 4.98 0.21
CA ARG A 225 12.26 4.04 -0.93
C ARG A 225 10.93 3.84 -1.65
N ILE A 226 9.83 3.71 -0.92
CA ILE A 226 8.51 3.59 -1.56
C ILE A 226 8.09 4.93 -2.18
N LEU A 227 8.45 6.07 -1.59
CA LEU A 227 8.20 7.37 -2.20
C LEU A 227 8.96 7.52 -3.52
N HIS A 228 10.21 7.05 -3.63
CA HIS A 228 10.90 7.00 -4.93
C HIS A 228 10.11 6.21 -5.97
N ALA A 229 9.73 4.98 -5.63
CA ALA A 229 8.97 4.11 -6.53
C ALA A 229 7.61 4.72 -6.91
N MET A 230 6.97 5.43 -5.99
CA MET A 230 5.73 6.14 -6.26
C MET A 230 5.92 7.32 -7.21
N PHE A 231 7.03 8.08 -7.10
CA PHE A 231 7.36 9.14 -8.06
C PHE A 231 7.69 8.58 -9.45
N ASP A 232 8.42 7.48 -9.52
CA ASP A 232 8.71 6.79 -10.78
C ASP A 232 7.41 6.27 -11.43
N TYR A 233 6.53 5.66 -10.64
CA TYR A 233 5.21 5.24 -11.13
C TYR A 233 4.34 6.45 -11.54
N HIS A 234 4.35 7.53 -10.76
CA HIS A 234 3.62 8.76 -11.06
C HIS A 234 4.07 9.39 -12.39
N ALA A 235 5.37 9.35 -12.69
CA ALA A 235 5.94 9.82 -13.96
C ALA A 235 5.41 9.08 -15.20
N THR A 236 4.84 7.89 -15.02
CA THR A 236 4.24 7.13 -16.13
C THR A 236 2.87 7.67 -16.55
N ASP A 237 2.24 8.52 -15.74
CA ASP A 237 0.95 9.12 -16.06
C ASP A 237 1.02 9.96 -17.35
N PRO A 238 0.01 9.92 -18.22
CA PRO A 238 -0.01 10.70 -19.45
C PRO A 238 0.20 12.22 -19.28
N HIS A 239 -0.02 12.77 -18.07
CA HIS A 239 0.26 14.18 -17.78
C HIS A 239 1.74 14.58 -18.00
N PHE A 240 2.67 13.67 -17.75
CA PHE A 240 4.12 13.92 -17.83
C PHE A 240 4.71 13.63 -19.23
N LYS A 241 3.87 13.33 -20.22
CA LYS A 241 4.24 13.08 -21.61
C LYS A 241 4.03 14.30 -22.51
#